data_AF-A0A9N7H3T6-F1
#
_entry.id   AF-A0A9N7H3T6-F1
#
_cell.length_a   1.000
_cell.length_b   1.000
_cell.length_c   1.000
_cell.angle_alpha   90.00
_cell.angle_beta   90.00
_cell.angle_gamma   90.00
#
_symmetry.space_group_name_H-M   'P 1'
#
loop_
_entity.id
_entity.type
_entity.pdbx_description
1 polymer ?
#
loop_
_entity_poly.entity_id
_entity_poly.type
_entity_poly.pdbx_seq_one_letter_code
_entity_poly.pdbx_strand_id
1 'polypeptide(L)'
;MITFKEVEKGYLVKVPYEIKDDFKAIFKTAKWSAGDTAWFVGPRSLKKLERFQEETKDALAEIEAKQVLEEEAELTQKEIDGVLKSLECISNNFEDLKTSIAKKKELLETLNAKRAEIESVKENFEAAQKENENLNKQIEEKIKGIIDVNDLETAIRKMVWSVKQGKSRDNRSYFEEAQEVFKDASNKLEEINMKSKMIDDIASANFNRSSYGDRDYVGKYSVNLDTVIQSLEEN
;
A
#
# COMPACT_ATOMS: atom_id res chain seq x y z
N MET A 1 42.33 -24.17 48.44
CA MET A 1 43.01 -25.41 48.94
C MET A 1 44.55 -25.36 48.84
N ILE A 2 45.29 -25.56 49.95
CA ILE A 2 46.77 -25.78 49.93
C ILE A 2 47.05 -27.19 49.43
N THR A 3 47.91 -27.32 48.43
CA THR A 3 48.35 -28.62 47.92
C THR A 3 49.86 -28.71 47.98
N PHE A 4 50.39 -29.86 48.37
CA PHE A 4 51.83 -30.09 48.30
C PHE A 4 52.18 -31.44 47.68
N LYS A 5 53.29 -31.47 46.94
CA LYS A 5 53.82 -32.64 46.23
C LYS A 5 55.24 -32.91 46.68
N GLU A 6 55.55 -34.15 47.03
CA GLU A 6 56.91 -34.57 47.37
C GLU A 6 57.81 -34.60 46.13
N VAL A 7 59.05 -34.14 46.30
CA VAL A 7 60.11 -34.13 45.28
C VAL A 7 61.42 -34.56 45.93
N GLU A 8 62.43 -34.98 45.15
CA GLU A 8 63.68 -35.61 45.64
C GLU A 8 64.39 -34.87 46.80
N LYS A 9 64.20 -33.55 46.92
CA LYS A 9 64.86 -32.71 47.93
C LYS A 9 63.90 -31.99 48.88
N GLY A 10 62.59 -32.28 48.87
CA GLY A 10 61.62 -31.57 49.71
C GLY A 10 60.18 -31.64 49.19
N TYR A 11 59.44 -30.54 49.36
CA TYR A 11 58.03 -30.44 48.96
C TYR A 11 57.78 -29.17 48.14
N LEU A 12 57.00 -29.30 47.07
CA LEU A 12 56.44 -28.16 46.34
C LEU A 12 55.05 -27.87 46.88
N VAL A 13 54.80 -26.64 47.33
CA VAL A 13 53.56 -26.23 48.00
C VAL A 13 52.91 -25.11 47.19
N LYS A 14 51.66 -25.33 46.76
CA LYS A 14 50.81 -24.28 46.19
C LYS A 14 49.94 -23.72 47.30
N VAL A 15 50.01 -22.41 47.47
CA VAL A 15 49.34 -21.67 48.52
C VAL A 15 48.56 -20.53 47.86
N PRO A 16 47.27 -20.34 48.21
CA PRO A 16 46.50 -19.19 47.77
C PRO A 16 47.20 -17.86 48.08
N TYR A 17 46.97 -16.87 47.23
CA TYR A 17 47.72 -15.60 47.29
C TYR A 17 47.48 -14.86 48.61
N GLU A 18 46.27 -14.99 49.14
CA GLU A 18 45.75 -14.32 50.33
C GLU A 18 46.48 -14.73 51.61
N ILE A 19 46.96 -15.99 51.68
CA ILE A 19 47.71 -16.53 52.83
C ILE A 19 49.21 -16.72 52.52
N LYS A 20 49.68 -16.15 51.41
CA LYS A 20 51.06 -16.26 50.94
C LYS A 20 52.07 -15.64 51.92
N ASP A 21 51.71 -14.52 52.54
CA ASP A 21 52.61 -13.81 53.45
C ASP A 21 52.70 -14.50 54.81
N ASP A 22 51.59 -15.06 55.30
CA ASP A 22 51.58 -15.95 56.48
C ASP A 22 52.41 -17.21 56.24
N PHE A 23 52.27 -17.81 55.06
CA PHE A 23 53.08 -18.94 54.64
C PHE A 23 54.59 -18.60 54.63
N LYS A 24 54.98 -17.46 54.06
CA LYS A 24 56.38 -17.01 54.06
C LYS A 24 56.89 -16.71 55.47
N ALA A 25 56.06 -16.17 56.35
CA ALA A 25 56.42 -15.88 57.72
C ALA A 25 56.80 -17.16 58.49
N ILE A 26 56.07 -18.26 58.25
CA ILE A 26 56.29 -19.57 58.87
C ILE A 26 57.43 -20.35 58.19
N PHE A 27 57.51 -20.29 56.86
CA PHE A 27 58.50 -21.00 56.04
C PHE A 27 59.54 -20.04 55.43
N LYS A 28 60.36 -19.42 56.28
CA LYS A 28 61.38 -18.43 55.88
C LYS A 28 62.42 -18.93 54.87
N THR A 29 62.64 -20.24 54.79
CA THR A 29 63.57 -20.88 53.85
C THR A 29 62.91 -21.33 52.55
N ALA A 30 61.60 -21.08 52.39
CA ALA A 30 60.88 -21.43 51.18
C ALA A 30 61.40 -20.63 49.99
N LYS A 31 61.58 -21.29 48.84
CA LYS A 31 62.02 -20.67 47.60
C LYS A 31 60.93 -20.77 46.55
N TRP A 32 60.62 -19.68 45.87
CA TRP A 32 59.66 -19.71 44.77
C TRP A 32 60.25 -20.48 43.57
N SER A 33 59.54 -21.53 43.13
CA SER A 33 59.80 -22.22 41.86
C SER A 33 58.89 -21.62 40.80
N ALA A 34 59.46 -20.82 39.88
CA ALA A 34 58.70 -20.21 38.79
C ALA A 34 58.15 -21.25 37.80
N GLY A 35 58.89 -22.35 37.57
CA GLY A 35 58.47 -23.42 36.67
C GLY A 35 57.25 -24.19 37.16
N ASP A 36 57.17 -24.45 38.47
CA ASP A 36 56.07 -25.20 39.06
C ASP A 36 54.94 -24.31 39.58
N THR A 37 55.12 -22.98 39.56
CA THR A 37 54.25 -21.99 40.19
C THR A 37 53.93 -22.34 41.66
N ALA A 38 54.97 -22.75 42.40
CA ALA A 38 54.85 -23.29 43.75
C ALA A 38 56.05 -22.89 44.62
N TRP A 39 55.86 -22.94 45.93
CA TRP A 39 56.92 -22.73 46.91
C TRP A 39 57.63 -24.05 47.22
N PHE A 40 58.93 -24.11 47.01
CA PHE A 40 59.77 -25.22 47.45
C PHE A 40 60.13 -25.07 48.92
N VAL A 41 59.84 -26.10 49.71
CA VAL A 41 60.12 -26.17 51.14
C VAL A 41 60.97 -27.41 51.44
N GLY A 42 61.97 -27.29 52.32
CA GLY A 42 62.88 -28.39 52.63
C GLY A 42 62.19 -29.61 53.29
N PRO A 43 62.82 -30.80 53.25
CA PRO A 43 62.19 -32.08 53.55
C PRO A 43 61.83 -32.26 55.03
N ARG A 44 62.44 -31.48 55.93
CA ARG A 44 62.13 -31.49 57.37
C ARG A 44 60.85 -30.72 57.74
N SER A 45 60.16 -30.13 56.76
CA SER A 45 59.06 -29.19 57.00
C SER A 45 57.67 -29.82 56.92
N LEU A 46 57.57 -31.13 56.66
CA LEU A 46 56.30 -31.84 56.47
C LEU A 46 55.31 -31.60 57.62
N LYS A 47 55.72 -31.85 58.87
CA LYS A 47 54.85 -31.62 60.05
C LYS A 47 54.41 -30.17 60.21
N LYS A 48 55.24 -29.21 59.78
CA LYS A 48 54.88 -27.79 59.79
C LYS A 48 53.88 -27.47 58.67
N LEU A 49 54.01 -28.11 57.51
CA LEU A 49 53.08 -27.96 56.39
C LEU A 49 51.71 -28.52 56.73
N GLU A 50 51.66 -29.70 57.36
CA GLU A 50 50.41 -30.32 57.85
C GLU A 50 49.74 -29.41 58.88
N ARG A 51 50.49 -28.90 59.86
CA ARG A 51 49.96 -27.97 60.87
C ARG A 51 49.48 -26.65 60.27
N PHE A 52 50.24 -26.10 59.32
CA PHE A 52 49.83 -24.88 58.61
C PHE A 52 48.56 -25.10 57.78
N GLN A 53 48.44 -26.25 57.12
CA GLN A 53 47.25 -26.64 56.37
C GLN A 53 46.02 -26.77 57.29
N GLU A 54 46.20 -27.28 58.50
CA GLU A 54 45.13 -27.41 59.49
C GLU A 54 44.73 -26.04 60.09
N GLU A 55 45.71 -25.21 60.46
CA GLU A 55 45.49 -23.87 61.03
C GLU A 55 44.88 -22.88 60.01
N THR A 56 45.14 -23.06 58.71
CA THR A 56 44.60 -22.20 57.65
C THR A 56 43.32 -22.74 57.01
N LYS A 57 42.86 -23.94 57.40
CA LYS A 57 41.70 -24.59 56.80
C LYS A 57 40.43 -23.73 56.91
N ASP A 58 40.20 -23.13 58.08
CA ASP A 58 39.01 -22.31 58.33
C ASP A 58 39.07 -20.97 57.58
N ALA A 59 40.26 -20.34 57.55
CA ALA A 59 40.48 -19.11 56.79
C ALA A 59 40.31 -19.33 55.27
N LEU A 60 40.74 -20.48 54.76
CA LEU A 60 40.55 -20.85 53.36
C LEU A 60 39.07 -21.12 53.04
N ALA A 61 38.34 -21.78 53.94
CA ALA A 61 36.91 -21.99 53.78
C ALA A 61 36.13 -20.66 53.77
N GLU A 62 36.54 -19.67 54.58
CA GLU A 62 35.91 -18.35 54.58
C GLU A 62 36.19 -17.56 53.29
N ILE A 63 37.41 -17.66 52.73
CA ILE A 63 37.76 -17.02 51.44
C ILE A 63 36.97 -17.67 50.30
N GLU A 64 36.93 -19.01 50.25
CA GLU A 64 36.16 -19.75 49.24
C GLU A 64 34.66 -19.41 49.35
N ALA A 65 34.11 -19.28 50.56
CA ALA A 65 32.71 -18.86 50.76
C ALA A 65 32.44 -17.41 50.28
N LYS A 66 33.36 -16.47 50.50
CA LYS A 66 33.24 -15.09 49.99
C LYS A 66 33.28 -15.04 48.47
N GLN A 67 34.16 -15.82 47.84
CA GLN A 67 34.24 -15.91 46.37
C GLN A 67 32.94 -16.45 45.77
N VAL A 68 32.36 -17.50 46.36
CA VAL A 68 31.07 -18.05 45.91
C VAL A 68 29.94 -17.02 46.04
N LEU A 69 29.87 -16.28 47.15
CA LEU A 69 28.86 -15.24 47.34
C LEU A 69 29.01 -14.07 46.35
N GLU A 70 30.25 -13.68 46.02
CA GLU A 70 30.50 -12.66 44.99
C GLU A 70 30.10 -13.15 43.60
N GLU A 71 30.42 -14.40 43.24
CA GLU A 71 29.99 -15.01 41.97
C GLU A 71 28.45 -15.13 41.85
N GLU A 72 27.76 -15.51 42.93
CA GLU A 72 26.29 -15.57 42.99
C GLU A 72 25.67 -14.16 42.86
N ALA A 73 26.27 -13.14 43.48
CA ALA A 73 25.83 -11.76 43.36
C ALA A 73 26.01 -11.23 41.93
N GLU A 74 27.13 -11.54 41.27
CA GLU A 74 27.35 -11.18 39.86
C GLU A 74 26.36 -11.88 38.91
N LEU A 75 26.06 -13.16 39.15
CA LEU A 75 25.05 -13.89 38.37
C LEU A 75 23.66 -13.26 38.54
N THR A 76 23.27 -12.95 39.78
CA THR A 76 22.00 -12.29 40.09
C THR A 76 21.92 -10.92 39.41
N GLN A 77 23.00 -10.15 39.43
CA GLN A 77 23.05 -8.84 38.75
C GLN A 77 22.87 -8.98 37.22
N LYS A 78 23.50 -9.99 36.60
CA LYS A 78 23.33 -10.27 35.16
C LYS A 78 21.89 -10.65 34.81
N GLU A 79 21.21 -11.40 35.68
CA GLU A 79 19.80 -11.75 35.50
C GLU A 79 18.90 -10.51 35.60
N ILE A 80 19.14 -9.64 36.59
CA ILE A 80 18.43 -8.36 36.74
C ILE A 80 18.62 -7.50 35.48
N ASP A 81 19.85 -7.33 35.00
CA ASP A 81 20.13 -6.56 33.79
C ASP A 81 19.44 -7.16 32.55
N GLY A 82 19.36 -8.49 32.47
CA GLY A 82 18.63 -9.20 31.42
C GLY A 82 17.12 -8.93 31.45
N VAL A 83 16.52 -8.94 32.64
CA VAL A 83 15.10 -8.61 32.85
C VAL A 83 14.84 -7.15 32.52
N LEU A 84 15.71 -6.23 32.95
CA LEU A 84 15.57 -4.79 32.65
C LEU A 84 15.62 -4.51 31.15
N LYS A 85 16.56 -5.10 30.42
CA LYS A 85 16.63 -4.99 28.95
C LYS A 85 15.38 -5.56 28.27
N SER A 86 14.86 -6.67 28.79
CA SER A 86 13.63 -7.27 28.27
C SER A 86 12.41 -6.37 28.50
N LEU A 87 12.31 -5.74 29.68
CA LEU A 87 11.27 -4.76 30.00
C LEU A 87 11.35 -3.52 29.11
N GLU A 88 12.55 -3.00 28.87
CA GLU A 88 12.76 -1.86 27.97
C GLU A 88 12.33 -2.20 26.54
N CYS A 89 12.70 -3.38 26.03
CA CYS A 89 12.29 -3.85 24.71
C CYS A 89 10.75 -3.99 24.60
N ILE A 90 10.11 -4.57 25.61
CA ILE A 90 8.64 -4.70 25.66
C ILE A 90 7.98 -3.31 25.71
N SER A 91 8.52 -2.38 26.49
CA SER A 91 8.01 -1.01 26.60
C SER A 91 8.08 -0.27 25.26
N ASN A 92 9.20 -0.37 24.54
CA ASN A 92 9.36 0.25 23.23
C ASN A 92 8.38 -0.36 22.21
N ASN A 93 8.26 -1.69 22.19
CA ASN A 93 7.28 -2.37 21.33
C ASN A 93 5.84 -1.97 21.65
N PHE A 94 5.52 -1.73 22.91
CA PHE A 94 4.19 -1.29 23.33
C PHE A 94 3.88 0.14 22.83
N GLU A 95 4.83 1.08 22.96
CA GLU A 95 4.65 2.44 22.42
C GLU A 95 4.55 2.43 20.88
N ASP A 96 5.34 1.60 20.19
CA ASP A 96 5.22 1.41 18.75
C ASP A 96 3.84 0.87 18.34
N LEU A 97 3.31 -0.11 19.09
CA LEU A 97 1.96 -0.63 18.86
C LEU A 97 0.89 0.43 19.12
N LYS A 98 1.04 1.24 20.17
CA LYS A 98 0.11 2.31 20.52
C LYS A 98 0.07 3.39 19.44
N THR A 99 1.23 3.81 18.92
CA THR A 99 1.30 4.77 17.81
C THR A 99 0.72 4.17 16.52
N SER A 100 0.96 2.89 16.25
CA SER A 100 0.36 2.16 15.11
C SER A 100 -1.17 2.09 15.21
N ILE A 101 -1.72 1.84 16.41
CA ILE A 101 -3.17 1.84 16.66
C ILE A 101 -3.77 3.22 16.41
N ALA A 102 -3.12 4.30 16.88
CA ALA A 102 -3.60 5.66 16.65
C ALA A 102 -3.68 5.98 15.15
N LYS A 103 -2.63 5.70 14.39
CA LYS A 103 -2.62 5.88 12.92
C LYS A 103 -3.70 5.07 12.22
N LYS A 104 -3.94 3.82 12.64
CA LYS A 104 -5.00 2.98 12.07
C LYS A 104 -6.41 3.52 12.36
N LYS A 105 -6.63 4.14 13.54
CA LYS A 105 -7.90 4.78 13.87
C LYS A 105 -8.16 6.00 13.00
N GLU A 106 -7.17 6.88 12.83
CA GLU A 106 -7.27 8.05 11.94
C GLU A 106 -7.56 7.64 10.48
N LEU A 107 -6.91 6.57 10.01
CA LEU A 107 -7.15 6.02 8.67
C LEU A 107 -8.59 5.49 8.55
N LEU A 108 -9.09 4.79 9.57
CA LEU A 108 -10.45 4.27 9.59
C LEU A 108 -11.50 5.39 9.57
N GLU A 109 -11.29 6.47 10.34
CA GLU A 109 -12.16 7.65 10.34
C GLU A 109 -12.16 8.33 8.96
N THR A 110 -10.98 8.49 8.35
CA THR A 110 -10.83 9.05 7.00
C THR A 110 -11.57 8.19 5.97
N LEU A 111 -11.45 6.86 6.05
CA LEU A 111 -12.11 5.93 5.14
C LEU A 111 -13.64 6.01 5.28
N ASN A 112 -14.15 6.10 6.51
CA ASN A 112 -15.58 6.28 6.76
C ASN A 112 -16.10 7.60 6.20
N ALA A 113 -15.37 8.70 6.37
CA ALA A 113 -15.73 9.99 5.79
C ALA A 113 -15.77 9.94 4.25
N LYS A 114 -14.77 9.32 3.62
CA LYS A 114 -14.74 9.12 2.16
C LYS A 114 -15.85 8.22 1.65
N ARG A 115 -16.23 7.20 2.42
CA ARG A 115 -17.37 6.35 2.07
C ARG A 115 -18.69 7.12 2.09
N ALA A 116 -18.89 8.00 3.07
CA ALA A 116 -20.07 8.85 3.13
C ALA A 116 -20.13 9.85 1.97
N GLU A 117 -18.98 10.43 1.59
CA GLU A 117 -18.86 11.32 0.43
C GLU A 117 -19.21 10.60 -0.88
N ILE A 118 -18.70 9.37 -1.07
CA ILE A 118 -19.03 8.54 -2.23
C ILE A 118 -20.54 8.27 -2.31
N GLU A 119 -21.18 7.97 -1.18
CA GLU A 119 -22.61 7.67 -1.18
C GLU A 119 -23.44 8.90 -1.57
N SER A 120 -23.11 10.07 -1.03
CA SER A 120 -23.76 11.34 -1.43
C SER A 120 -23.55 11.66 -2.91
N VAL A 121 -22.35 11.43 -3.45
CA VAL A 121 -22.08 11.64 -4.88
C VAL A 121 -22.88 10.67 -5.75
N LYS A 122 -23.06 9.41 -5.32
CA LYS A 122 -23.89 8.44 -6.05
C LYS A 122 -25.35 8.86 -6.09
N GLU A 123 -25.91 9.31 -4.96
CA GLU A 123 -27.28 9.81 -4.92
C GLU A 123 -27.49 10.98 -5.89
N ASN A 124 -26.55 11.93 -5.90
CA ASN A 124 -26.57 13.06 -6.85
C ASN A 124 -26.45 12.60 -8.31
N PHE A 125 -25.59 11.61 -8.58
CA PHE A 125 -25.42 11.05 -9.92
C PHE A 125 -26.68 10.35 -10.41
N GLU A 126 -27.32 9.53 -9.57
CA GLU A 126 -28.59 8.86 -9.92
C GLU A 126 -29.73 9.86 -10.14
N ALA A 127 -29.79 10.92 -9.33
CA ALA A 127 -30.77 12.00 -9.50
C ALA A 127 -30.55 12.72 -10.84
N ALA A 128 -29.31 13.12 -11.13
CA ALA A 128 -28.94 13.76 -12.39
C ALA A 128 -29.18 12.85 -13.61
N GLN A 129 -28.94 11.54 -13.49
CA GLN A 129 -29.23 10.58 -14.54
C GLN A 129 -30.73 10.50 -14.83
N LYS A 130 -31.57 10.39 -13.79
CA LYS A 130 -33.04 10.39 -13.95
C LYS A 130 -33.56 11.69 -14.54
N GLU A 131 -33.00 12.82 -14.11
CA GLU A 131 -33.34 14.13 -14.68
C GLU A 131 -32.98 14.21 -16.16
N ASN A 132 -31.78 13.75 -16.54
CA ASN A 132 -31.34 13.70 -17.93
C ASN A 132 -32.24 12.78 -18.78
N GLU A 133 -32.58 11.59 -18.28
CA GLU A 133 -33.54 10.69 -18.95
C GLU A 133 -34.92 11.33 -19.14
N ASN A 134 -35.40 12.08 -18.14
CA ASN A 134 -36.67 12.79 -18.24
C ASN A 134 -36.61 13.94 -19.26
N LEU A 135 -35.52 14.71 -19.26
CA LEU A 135 -35.29 15.77 -20.25
C LEU A 135 -35.19 15.21 -21.66
N ASN A 136 -34.48 14.09 -21.86
CA ASN A 136 -34.39 13.42 -23.17
C ASN A 136 -35.77 12.96 -23.65
N LYS A 137 -36.60 12.37 -22.77
CA LYS A 137 -37.98 12.01 -23.12
C LYS A 137 -38.82 13.23 -23.52
N GLN A 138 -38.69 14.34 -22.81
CA GLN A 138 -39.38 15.58 -23.16
C GLN A 138 -38.90 16.15 -24.50
N ILE A 139 -37.60 16.06 -24.78
CA ILE A 139 -37.02 16.46 -26.07
C ILE A 139 -37.56 15.56 -27.18
N GLU A 140 -37.55 14.24 -27.00
CA GLU A 140 -38.10 13.26 -27.95
C GLU A 140 -39.59 13.53 -28.24
N GLU A 141 -40.40 13.76 -27.21
CA GLU A 141 -41.83 14.05 -27.35
C GLU A 141 -42.06 15.35 -28.13
N LYS A 142 -41.29 16.40 -27.81
CA LYS A 142 -41.37 17.67 -28.53
C LYS A 142 -40.99 17.51 -30.00
N ILE A 143 -39.90 16.81 -30.30
CA ILE A 143 -39.43 16.61 -31.67
C ILE A 143 -40.41 15.76 -32.47
N LYS A 144 -40.94 14.67 -31.89
CA LYS A 144 -41.99 13.86 -32.55
C LYS A 144 -43.25 14.67 -32.87
N GLY A 145 -43.57 15.69 -32.07
CA GLY A 145 -44.67 16.60 -32.32
C GLY A 145 -44.44 17.57 -33.48
N ILE A 146 -43.17 17.80 -33.86
CA ILE A 146 -42.78 18.79 -34.88
C ILE A 146 -42.44 18.09 -36.20
N ILE A 147 -41.71 16.98 -36.13
CA ILE A 147 -41.19 16.22 -37.26
C ILE A 147 -41.63 14.77 -37.17
N ASP A 148 -42.17 14.23 -38.26
CA ASP A 148 -42.33 12.79 -38.42
C ASP A 148 -41.02 12.15 -38.89
N VAL A 149 -40.34 11.44 -38.00
CA VAL A 149 -39.08 10.75 -38.30
C VAL A 149 -39.27 9.65 -39.36
N ASN A 150 -40.44 9.03 -39.45
CA ASN A 150 -40.71 8.00 -40.46
C ASN A 150 -40.78 8.59 -41.87
N ASP A 151 -41.31 9.82 -41.97
CA ASP A 151 -41.34 10.56 -43.23
C ASP A 151 -39.91 10.92 -43.66
N LEU A 152 -39.07 11.38 -42.72
CA LEU A 152 -37.66 11.63 -42.99
C LEU A 152 -36.91 10.36 -43.41
N GLU A 153 -37.15 9.23 -42.74
CA GLU A 153 -36.52 7.94 -43.09
C GLU A 153 -36.97 7.47 -44.49
N THR A 154 -38.24 7.64 -44.81
CA THR A 154 -38.79 7.29 -46.12
C THR A 154 -38.22 8.21 -47.20
N ALA A 155 -38.14 9.51 -46.93
CA ALA A 155 -37.56 10.51 -47.81
C ALA A 155 -36.08 10.24 -48.08
N ILE A 156 -35.26 9.95 -47.06
CA ILE A 156 -33.83 9.67 -47.28
C ILE A 156 -33.62 8.41 -48.11
N ARG A 157 -34.42 7.36 -47.87
CA ARG A 157 -34.37 6.13 -48.70
C ARG A 157 -34.73 6.43 -50.15
N LYS A 158 -35.74 7.27 -50.39
CA LYS A 158 -36.13 7.72 -51.74
C LYS A 158 -35.02 8.55 -52.39
N MET A 159 -34.39 9.49 -51.68
CA MET A 159 -33.25 10.26 -52.18
C MET A 159 -32.07 9.37 -52.56
N VAL A 160 -31.68 8.43 -51.68
CA VAL A 160 -30.58 7.48 -51.93
C VAL A 160 -30.91 6.58 -53.12
N TRP A 161 -32.14 6.09 -53.22
CA TRP A 161 -32.57 5.27 -54.36
C TRP A 161 -32.50 6.05 -55.67
N SER A 162 -33.05 7.27 -55.72
CA SER A 162 -33.06 8.12 -56.91
C SER A 162 -31.66 8.40 -57.44
N VAL A 163 -30.71 8.68 -56.54
CA VAL A 163 -29.30 8.92 -56.91
C VAL A 163 -28.65 7.66 -57.48
N LYS A 164 -28.98 6.47 -56.96
CA LYS A 164 -28.44 5.18 -57.44
C LYS A 164 -28.97 4.77 -58.82
N GLN A 165 -30.19 5.16 -59.19
CA GLN A 165 -30.80 4.82 -60.47
C GLN A 165 -30.26 5.64 -61.67
N GLY A 166 -29.36 6.59 -61.42
CA GLY A 166 -28.72 7.39 -62.47
C GLY A 166 -29.50 8.66 -62.84
N LYS A 167 -28.94 9.42 -63.78
CA LYS A 167 -29.39 10.79 -64.12
C LYS A 167 -30.55 10.78 -65.11
N SER A 168 -31.76 10.50 -64.62
CA SER A 168 -33.01 10.68 -65.38
C SER A 168 -33.83 11.86 -64.84
N ARG A 169 -34.73 12.39 -65.67
CA ARG A 169 -35.66 13.46 -65.27
C ARG A 169 -36.58 13.01 -64.12
N ASP A 170 -37.06 11.78 -64.17
CA ASP A 170 -37.98 11.24 -63.18
C ASP A 170 -37.29 10.99 -61.84
N ASN A 171 -36.07 10.45 -61.85
CA ASN A 171 -35.27 10.25 -60.63
C ASN A 171 -34.96 11.57 -59.94
N ARG A 172 -34.70 12.63 -60.73
CA ARG A 172 -34.50 13.97 -60.20
C ARG A 172 -35.78 14.50 -59.53
N SER A 173 -36.95 14.32 -60.15
CA SER A 173 -38.24 14.68 -59.54
C SER A 173 -38.45 13.97 -58.21
N TYR A 174 -38.20 12.66 -58.15
CA TYR A 174 -38.33 11.89 -56.90
C TYR A 174 -37.35 12.32 -55.82
N PHE A 175 -36.14 12.75 -56.20
CA PHE A 175 -35.17 13.30 -55.26
C PHE A 175 -35.61 14.65 -54.72
N GLU A 176 -36.06 15.57 -55.59
CA GLU A 176 -36.52 16.91 -55.22
C GLU A 176 -37.76 16.83 -54.30
N GLU A 177 -38.74 15.98 -54.62
CA GLU A 177 -39.90 15.72 -53.75
C GLU A 177 -39.49 15.22 -52.35
N ALA A 178 -38.52 14.31 -52.26
CA ALA A 178 -38.05 13.81 -50.99
C ALA A 178 -37.22 14.85 -50.22
N GLN A 179 -36.46 15.69 -50.92
CA GLN A 179 -35.70 16.79 -50.34
C GLN A 179 -36.62 17.86 -49.73
N GLU A 180 -37.79 18.12 -50.32
CA GLU A 180 -38.77 19.05 -49.75
C GLU A 180 -39.23 18.63 -48.35
N VAL A 181 -39.29 17.32 -48.05
CA VAL A 181 -39.60 16.82 -46.69
C VAL A 181 -38.54 17.29 -45.68
N PHE A 182 -37.25 17.27 -46.07
CA PHE A 182 -36.17 17.77 -45.21
C PHE A 182 -36.16 19.29 -45.08
N LYS A 183 -36.52 20.03 -46.13
CA LYS A 183 -36.67 21.49 -46.06
C LYS A 183 -37.81 21.91 -45.15
N ASP A 184 -38.97 21.25 -45.27
CA ASP A 184 -40.12 21.49 -44.39
C ASP A 184 -39.77 21.18 -42.93
N ALA A 185 -39.07 20.06 -42.67
CA ALA A 185 -38.58 19.74 -41.34
C ALA A 185 -37.57 20.76 -40.78
N SER A 186 -36.64 21.26 -41.61
CA SER A 186 -35.69 22.32 -41.25
C SER A 186 -36.44 23.61 -40.86
N ASN A 187 -37.40 24.05 -41.69
CA ASN A 187 -38.21 25.24 -41.42
C ASN A 187 -39.00 25.11 -40.11
N LYS A 188 -39.61 23.94 -39.85
CA LYS A 188 -40.35 23.67 -38.61
C LYS A 188 -39.47 23.70 -37.36
N LEU A 189 -38.20 23.28 -37.46
CA LEU A 189 -37.23 23.44 -36.37
C LEU A 189 -36.83 24.91 -36.19
N GLU A 190 -36.64 25.64 -37.29
CA GLU A 190 -36.28 27.06 -37.23
C GLU A 190 -37.39 27.91 -36.57
N GLU A 191 -38.66 27.57 -36.80
CA GLU A 191 -39.81 28.20 -36.12
C GLU A 191 -39.76 28.09 -34.59
N ILE A 192 -39.09 27.07 -34.05
CA ILE A 192 -38.88 26.89 -32.61
C ILE A 192 -37.46 27.25 -32.16
N ASN A 193 -36.72 28.00 -32.99
CA ASN A 193 -35.34 28.42 -32.74
C ASN A 193 -34.35 27.26 -32.53
N MET A 194 -34.57 26.14 -33.22
CA MET A 194 -33.63 25.02 -33.27
C MET A 194 -33.11 24.82 -34.70
N LYS A 195 -31.89 24.29 -34.84
CA LYS A 195 -31.39 23.80 -36.13
C LYS A 195 -30.86 22.39 -35.99
N SER A 196 -31.01 21.57 -37.02
CA SER A 196 -30.37 20.26 -37.12
C SER A 196 -29.40 20.29 -38.27
N LYS A 197 -28.11 20.20 -37.95
CA LYS A 197 -27.05 20.16 -38.97
C LYS A 197 -27.24 19.01 -39.95
N MET A 198 -27.71 17.86 -39.47
CA MET A 198 -28.00 16.71 -40.32
C MET A 198 -29.12 17.01 -41.31
N ILE A 199 -30.24 17.57 -40.82
CA ILE A 199 -31.39 17.90 -41.68
C ILE A 199 -30.98 18.96 -42.71
N ASP A 200 -30.22 19.98 -42.31
CA ASP A 200 -29.76 21.05 -43.21
C ASP A 200 -28.79 20.54 -44.28
N ASP A 201 -27.87 19.65 -43.91
CA ASP A 201 -26.96 19.00 -44.85
C ASP A 201 -27.74 18.16 -45.89
N ILE A 202 -28.79 17.46 -45.47
CA ILE A 202 -29.63 16.66 -46.38
C ILE A 202 -30.54 17.57 -47.22
N ALA A 203 -31.12 18.61 -46.63
CA ALA A 203 -31.96 19.59 -47.29
C ALA A 203 -31.19 20.37 -48.37
N SER A 204 -29.87 20.52 -48.22
CA SER A 204 -28.97 21.15 -49.20
C SER A 204 -28.28 20.16 -50.13
N ALA A 205 -28.55 18.86 -50.02
CA ALA A 205 -27.88 17.83 -50.82
C ALA A 205 -28.14 18.01 -52.32
N ASN A 206 -27.13 17.62 -53.13
CA ASN A 206 -27.19 17.78 -54.58
C ASN A 206 -27.36 16.42 -55.28
N PHE A 207 -28.44 16.26 -56.05
CA PHE A 207 -28.72 15.06 -56.84
C PHE A 207 -27.54 14.61 -57.73
N ASN A 208 -26.72 15.55 -58.21
CA ASN A 208 -25.59 15.26 -59.09
C ASN A 208 -24.31 14.77 -58.37
N ARG A 209 -24.29 14.79 -57.03
CA ARG A 209 -23.14 14.38 -56.20
C ARG A 209 -23.40 13.01 -55.57
N SER A 210 -23.18 11.96 -56.36
CA SER A 210 -23.58 10.59 -56.04
C SER A 210 -22.48 9.73 -55.40
N SER A 211 -21.27 10.26 -55.19
CA SER A 211 -20.11 9.43 -54.81
C SER A 211 -19.84 9.46 -53.31
N TYR A 212 -19.36 8.32 -52.77
CA TYR A 212 -19.08 8.10 -51.33
C TYR A 212 -17.96 8.99 -50.74
N GLY A 213 -17.38 9.90 -51.53
CA GLY A 213 -16.42 10.93 -51.09
C GLY A 213 -16.94 12.36 -51.20
N ASP A 214 -18.16 12.56 -51.73
CA ASP A 214 -18.76 13.88 -51.84
C ASP A 214 -19.33 14.31 -50.49
N ARG A 215 -19.06 15.56 -50.09
CA ARG A 215 -19.60 16.17 -48.88
C ARG A 215 -21.12 16.06 -48.79
N ASP A 216 -21.80 15.98 -49.94
CA ASP A 216 -23.27 16.03 -50.04
C ASP A 216 -23.89 14.64 -50.32
N TYR A 217 -23.13 13.55 -50.14
CA TYR A 217 -23.64 12.20 -50.33
C TYR A 217 -24.66 11.84 -49.23
N VAL A 218 -25.93 11.78 -49.63
CA VAL A 218 -27.06 11.54 -48.73
C VAL A 218 -27.00 10.17 -48.04
N GLY A 219 -26.40 9.17 -48.68
CA GLY A 219 -26.34 7.81 -48.14
C GLY A 219 -25.37 7.60 -46.98
N LYS A 220 -24.66 8.64 -46.52
CA LYS A 220 -23.82 8.58 -45.32
C LYS A 220 -24.60 8.81 -44.02
N TYR A 221 -25.80 9.39 -44.12
CA TYR A 221 -26.62 9.70 -42.96
C TYR A 221 -27.51 8.51 -42.59
N SER A 222 -27.55 8.18 -41.30
CA SER A 222 -28.58 7.32 -40.73
C SER A 222 -29.60 8.23 -40.07
N VAL A 223 -30.82 8.26 -40.60
CA VAL A 223 -31.91 9.06 -40.04
C VAL A 223 -32.67 8.18 -39.05
N ASN A 224 -32.54 8.53 -37.78
CA ASN A 224 -33.38 8.05 -36.69
C ASN A 224 -33.55 9.20 -35.69
N LEU A 225 -34.43 9.03 -34.70
CA LEU A 225 -34.73 10.09 -33.75
C LEU A 225 -33.48 10.51 -32.95
N ASP A 226 -32.65 9.56 -32.55
CA ASP A 226 -31.44 9.82 -31.77
C ASP A 226 -30.41 10.63 -32.57
N THR A 227 -30.23 10.35 -33.86
CA THR A 227 -29.30 11.10 -34.72
C THR A 227 -29.81 12.49 -35.03
N VAL A 228 -31.13 12.67 -35.17
CA VAL A 228 -31.75 14.00 -35.26
C VAL A 228 -31.46 14.78 -33.98
N ILE A 229 -31.76 14.22 -32.80
CA ILE A 229 -31.53 14.85 -31.49
C ILE A 229 -30.06 15.22 -31.28
N GLN A 230 -29.14 14.30 -31.56
CA GLN A 230 -27.69 14.54 -31.40
C GLN A 230 -27.13 15.62 -32.34
N SER A 231 -27.84 15.90 -33.44
CA SER A 231 -27.45 16.92 -34.41
C SER A 231 -28.11 18.28 -34.18
N LEU A 232 -28.95 18.40 -33.15
CA LEU A 232 -29.60 19.66 -32.81
C LEU A 232 -28.60 20.63 -32.19
N GLU A 233 -28.61 21.85 -32.69
CA GLU A 233 -27.83 22.98 -32.20
C GLU A 233 -28.81 24.13 -31.91
N GLU A 234 -28.51 24.90 -30.86
CA GLU A 234 -29.20 26.17 -30.63
C GLU A 234 -28.79 27.19 -31.70
N ASN A 235 -29.77 27.95 -32.18
CA ASN A 235 -29.59 28.99 -33.19
C ASN A 235 -28.91 30.26 -32.68
#